data_AF-F9RYC6-F1
#
_entry.id   AF-F9RYC6-F1
#
_cell.length_a   1.000
_cell.length_b   1.000
_cell.length_c   1.000
_cell.angle_alpha   90.00
_cell.angle_beta   90.00
_cell.angle_gamma   90.00
#
_symmetry.space_group_name_H-M   'P 1'
#
loop_
_entity.id
_entity.type
_entity.pdbx_description
1 polymer ?
#
loop_
_entity_poly.entity_id
_entity_poly.type
_entity_poly.pdbx_seq_one_letter_code
_entity_poly.pdbx_strand_id
1 'polypeptide(L)'
;MIGRIEDQIIEIRSALTLLQAKYTDSHSSVQAKQRELNRLESERNLLLEVDQPNITSDQLWDIASSSNLSDLKNVQPLLVTQLHSLQLLRSRYESLTEETKSLESMILSIEEEAQNFGDTAQLMYRLKRDAQIKRQLYDELLQRYEMAQLTGSLGVFEENKRVKIIDLPYTPSSAANLPTIIYILAGLIG
;
A
#
# COMPACT_ATOMS: atom_id res chain seq x y z
N MET A 1 9.04 -21.02 51.80
CA MET A 1 9.61 -22.21 51.13
C MET A 1 10.17 -21.87 49.75
N ILE A 2 9.50 -20.98 48.98
CA ILE A 2 9.97 -20.51 47.67
C ILE A 2 11.41 -19.95 47.67
N GLY A 3 11.81 -19.19 48.70
CA GLY A 3 13.14 -18.58 48.77
C GLY A 3 14.29 -19.58 48.77
N ARG A 4 14.12 -20.73 49.45
CA ARG A 4 15.14 -21.81 49.43
C ARG A 4 15.28 -22.46 48.06
N ILE A 5 14.18 -22.56 47.30
CA ILE A 5 14.21 -23.10 45.94
C ILE A 5 14.93 -22.12 45.00
N GLU A 6 14.69 -20.82 45.17
CA GLU A 6 15.39 -19.78 44.41
C GLU A 6 16.91 -19.78 44.71
N ASP A 7 17.30 -19.88 45.99
CA ASP A 7 18.71 -20.01 46.38
C ASP A 7 19.37 -21.25 45.75
N GLN A 8 18.68 -22.39 45.73
CA GLN A 8 19.17 -23.63 45.10
C GLN A 8 19.27 -23.51 43.58
N ILE A 9 18.34 -22.81 42.92
CA ILE A 9 18.39 -22.53 41.48
C ILE A 9 19.62 -21.69 41.15
N ILE A 10 19.90 -20.65 41.94
CA ILE A 10 21.08 -19.79 41.76
C ILE A 10 22.36 -20.59 41.93
N GLU A 11 22.46 -21.41 42.98
CA GLU A 11 23.63 -22.26 43.22
C GLU A 11 23.86 -23.24 42.07
N ILE A 12 22.83 -23.94 41.60
CA ILE A 12 22.94 -24.90 40.50
C ILE A 12 23.26 -24.23 39.17
N ARG A 13 22.69 -23.05 38.87
CA ARG A 13 23.05 -22.26 37.68
C ARG A 13 24.51 -21.84 37.70
N SER A 14 25.04 -21.45 38.87
CA SER A 14 26.45 -21.11 39.00
C SER A 14 27.36 -22.33 38.73
N ALA A 15 27.01 -23.49 39.29
CA ALA A 15 27.74 -24.73 39.09
C ALA A 15 27.65 -25.23 37.63
N LEU A 16 26.48 -25.09 37.00
CA LEU A 16 26.28 -25.46 35.59
C LEU A 16 27.13 -24.58 34.67
N THR A 17 27.18 -23.27 34.91
CA THR A 17 28.04 -22.34 34.16
C THR A 17 29.52 -22.73 34.25
N LEU A 18 29.99 -23.09 35.44
CA LEU A 18 31.37 -23.58 35.65
C LEU A 18 31.64 -24.89 34.90
N LEU A 19 30.65 -25.79 34.85
CA LEU A 19 30.76 -27.03 34.11
C LEU A 19 30.76 -26.81 32.59
N GLN A 20 29.91 -25.93 32.07
CA GLN A 20 29.84 -25.58 30.64
C GLN A 20 31.09 -24.84 30.14
N ALA A 21 31.80 -24.14 31.03
CA ALA A 21 33.10 -23.55 30.69
C ALA A 21 34.20 -24.61 30.46
N LYS A 22 34.03 -25.82 31.00
CA LYS A 22 35.04 -26.90 30.93
C LYS A 22 34.64 -28.06 30.02
N TYR A 23 33.35 -28.32 29.87
CA TYR A 23 32.79 -29.47 29.17
C TYR A 23 31.74 -29.05 28.16
N THR A 24 31.50 -29.90 27.17
CA THR A 24 30.42 -29.72 26.19
C THR A 24 29.06 -30.06 26.79
N ASP A 25 27.98 -29.55 26.19
CA ASP A 25 26.60 -29.81 26.65
C ASP A 25 26.20 -31.30 26.65
N SER A 26 26.94 -32.13 25.91
CA SER A 26 26.78 -33.59 25.89
C SER A 26 27.40 -34.31 27.09
N HIS A 27 28.19 -33.62 27.93
CA HIS A 27 28.88 -34.23 29.06
C HIS A 27 27.88 -34.61 30.17
N SER A 28 28.01 -35.83 30.71
CA SER A 28 27.06 -36.39 31.67
C SER A 28 26.83 -35.50 32.90
N SER A 29 27.88 -34.84 33.39
CA SER A 29 27.79 -33.92 34.53
C SER A 29 27.01 -32.63 34.21
N VAL A 30 27.12 -32.10 32.98
CA VAL A 30 26.35 -30.94 32.52
C VAL A 30 24.88 -31.34 32.41
N GLN A 31 24.60 -32.48 31.79
CA GLN A 31 23.24 -32.99 31.63
C GLN A 31 22.56 -33.30 32.98
N ALA A 32 23.31 -33.82 33.95
CA ALA A 32 22.78 -34.07 35.29
C ALA A 32 22.38 -32.76 35.99
N LYS A 33 23.25 -31.74 35.95
CA LYS A 33 22.96 -30.42 36.53
C LYS A 33 21.84 -29.68 35.81
N GLN A 34 21.76 -29.81 34.48
CA GLN A 34 20.63 -29.27 33.71
C GLN A 34 19.30 -29.94 34.08
N ARG A 35 19.28 -31.26 34.26
CA ARG A 35 18.07 -31.98 34.70
C ARG A 35 17.64 -31.55 36.10
N GLU A 36 18.61 -31.36 37.00
CA GLU A 36 18.36 -30.88 38.36
C GLU A 36 17.79 -29.45 38.36
N LEU A 37 18.34 -28.56 37.52
CA LEU A 37 17.83 -27.21 37.31
C LEU A 37 16.38 -27.22 36.80
N ASN A 38 16.11 -27.98 35.74
CA ASN A 38 14.77 -28.08 35.15
C ASN A 38 13.74 -28.62 36.16
N ARG A 39 14.14 -29.56 37.02
CA ARG A 39 13.29 -30.09 38.09
C ARG A 39 12.91 -29.00 39.09
N LEU A 40 13.89 -28.22 39.57
CA LEU A 40 13.64 -27.12 40.51
C LEU A 40 12.81 -26.00 39.89
N GLU A 41 13.01 -25.68 38.62
CA GLU A 41 12.19 -24.70 37.89
C GLU A 41 10.73 -25.18 37.73
N SER A 42 10.53 -26.47 37.49
CA SER A 42 9.19 -27.06 37.43
C SER A 42 8.51 -27.05 38.79
N GLU A 43 9.24 -27.38 39.85
CA GLU A 43 8.75 -27.32 41.24
C GLU A 43 8.40 -25.88 41.65
N ARG A 44 9.23 -24.90 41.26
CA ARG A 44 8.95 -23.47 41.43
C ARG A 44 7.66 -23.06 40.72
N ASN A 45 7.47 -23.47 39.46
CA ASN A 45 6.28 -23.10 38.69
C ASN A 45 5.00 -23.68 39.31
N LEU A 46 5.04 -24.93 39.78
CA LEU A 46 3.91 -25.55 40.50
C LEU A 46 3.57 -24.79 41.78
N LEU A 47 4.58 -24.32 42.52
CA LEU A 47 4.35 -23.55 43.75
C LEU A 47 3.84 -22.13 43.47
N LEU A 48 4.24 -21.53 42.34
CA LEU A 48 3.72 -20.22 41.89
C LEU A 48 2.28 -20.29 41.38
N GLU A 49 1.85 -21.44 40.88
CA GLU A 49 0.47 -21.68 40.44
C GLU A 49 -0.48 -21.84 41.64
N VAL A 50 0.01 -22.35 42.77
CA VAL A 50 -0.78 -22.62 43.98
C VAL A 50 -0.91 -21.39 44.90
N ASP A 51 -0.01 -20.40 44.81
CA ASP A 51 0.08 -19.30 45.78
C ASP A 51 0.19 -17.91 45.11
N GLN A 52 -0.80 -17.54 44.31
CA GLN A 52 -0.99 -16.15 43.88
C GLN A 52 -2.02 -15.45 44.79
N PRO A 53 -1.58 -14.77 45.86
CA PRO A 53 -2.41 -13.71 46.42
C PRO A 53 -2.58 -12.64 45.32
N ASN A 54 -3.82 -12.19 45.09
CA ASN A 54 -4.15 -11.05 44.22
C ASN A 54 -3.58 -9.76 44.81
N ILE A 55 -2.25 -9.64 44.87
CA ILE A 55 -1.56 -8.45 45.34
C ILE A 55 -1.41 -7.54 44.13
N THR A 56 -2.10 -6.41 44.16
CA THR A 56 -2.03 -5.40 43.11
C THR A 56 -0.61 -4.83 43.02
N SER A 57 -0.16 -4.47 41.81
CA SER A 57 1.17 -3.87 41.56
C SER A 57 1.55 -2.76 42.54
N ASP A 58 0.59 -1.93 42.93
CA ASP A 58 0.79 -0.82 43.86
C ASP A 58 1.05 -1.30 45.29
N GLN A 59 0.39 -2.38 45.72
CA GLN A 59 0.59 -3.00 47.03
C GLN A 59 1.96 -3.68 47.13
N LEU A 60 2.48 -4.24 46.03
CA LEU A 60 3.85 -4.78 45.99
C LEU A 60 4.91 -3.67 46.09
N TRP A 61 4.64 -2.51 45.50
CA TRP A 61 5.49 -1.32 45.64
C TRP A 61 5.47 -0.74 47.06
N ASP A 62 4.31 -0.73 47.71
CA ASP A 62 4.18 -0.32 49.11
C ASP A 62 4.89 -1.30 50.05
N ILE A 63 4.80 -2.61 49.81
CA ILE A 63 5.50 -3.64 50.60
C ILE A 63 7.02 -3.54 50.43
N ALA A 64 7.49 -3.28 49.20
CA ALA A 64 8.91 -3.09 48.90
C ALA A 64 9.49 -1.81 49.52
N SER A 65 8.69 -0.73 49.62
CA SER A 65 9.12 0.55 50.17
C SER A 65 8.95 0.69 51.69
N SER A 66 8.06 -0.11 52.31
CA SER A 66 7.75 -0.04 53.75
C SER A 66 8.45 -1.07 54.63
N SER A 67 9.16 -2.05 54.07
CA SER A 67 9.80 -3.12 54.85
C SER A 67 11.19 -2.71 55.37
N ASN A 68 11.40 -2.86 56.69
CA ASN A 68 12.70 -2.67 57.33
C ASN A 68 13.69 -3.78 56.90
N LEU A 69 14.93 -3.38 56.62
CA LEU A 69 16.05 -4.14 56.03
C LEU A 69 16.32 -5.56 56.60
N SER A 70 15.79 -5.89 57.77
CA SER A 70 16.08 -7.11 58.53
C SER A 70 15.33 -8.37 58.05
N ASP A 71 14.09 -8.24 57.56
CA ASP A 71 13.24 -9.37 57.09
C ASP A 71 13.30 -9.58 55.56
N LEU A 72 13.95 -8.67 54.85
CA LEU A 72 14.00 -8.60 53.38
C LEU A 72 14.95 -9.62 52.70
N LYS A 73 15.79 -10.32 53.47
CA LYS A 73 16.86 -11.17 52.91
C LYS A 73 16.35 -12.42 52.16
N ASN A 74 15.08 -12.80 52.34
CA ASN A 74 14.49 -14.02 51.75
C ASN A 74 13.40 -13.76 50.70
N VAL A 75 12.96 -12.51 50.49
CA VAL A 75 11.79 -12.17 49.65
C VAL A 75 12.14 -11.27 48.45
N GLN A 76 13.33 -10.63 48.45
CA GLN A 76 13.77 -9.69 47.40
C GLN A 76 13.91 -10.24 45.96
N PRO A 77 14.41 -11.47 45.68
CA PRO A 77 14.67 -11.85 44.28
C PRO A 77 13.37 -12.09 43.49
N LEU A 78 12.30 -12.55 44.15
CA LEU A 78 11.04 -12.85 43.48
C LEU A 78 10.25 -11.57 43.13
N LEU A 79 10.15 -10.60 44.05
CA LEU A 79 9.44 -9.35 43.79
C LEU A 79 10.10 -8.52 42.68
N VAL A 80 11.43 -8.43 42.69
CA VAL A 80 12.18 -7.70 41.64
C VAL A 80 11.95 -8.34 40.27
N THR A 81 11.90 -9.67 40.19
CA THR A 81 11.62 -10.39 38.95
C THR A 81 10.19 -10.16 38.46
N GLN A 82 9.21 -10.14 39.37
CA GLN A 82 7.81 -9.87 39.02
C GLN A 82 7.61 -8.43 38.52
N LEU A 83 8.22 -7.45 39.18
CA LEU A 83 8.15 -6.04 38.78
C LEU A 83 8.80 -5.81 37.40
N HIS A 84 9.96 -6.41 37.16
CA HIS A 84 10.60 -6.38 35.84
C HIS A 84 9.70 -6.99 34.76
N SER A 85 9.02 -8.11 35.05
CA SER A 85 8.09 -8.73 34.10
C SER A 85 6.90 -7.83 33.77
N LEU A 86 6.37 -7.10 34.75
CA LEU A 86 5.30 -6.13 34.55
C LEU A 86 5.78 -4.97 33.67
N GLN A 87 6.96 -4.42 33.95
CA GLN A 87 7.51 -3.33 33.14
C GLN A 87 7.66 -3.75 31.67
N LEU A 88 8.10 -4.99 31.43
CA LEU A 88 8.21 -5.54 30.09
C LEU A 88 6.83 -5.68 29.42
N LEU A 89 5.82 -6.19 30.14
CA LEU A 89 4.46 -6.27 29.63
C LEU A 89 3.86 -4.90 29.32
N ARG A 90 4.08 -3.91 30.18
CA ARG A 90 3.64 -2.54 29.96
C ARG A 90 4.29 -1.93 28.72
N SER A 91 5.60 -2.10 28.54
CA SER A 91 6.30 -1.61 27.34
C SER A 91 5.77 -2.26 26.07
N ARG A 92 5.44 -3.56 26.11
CA ARG A 92 4.82 -4.28 24.98
C ARG A 92 3.43 -3.74 24.67
N TYR A 93 2.62 -3.50 25.70
CA TYR A 93 1.29 -2.94 25.55
C TYR A 93 1.34 -1.54 24.92
N GLU A 94 2.23 -0.67 25.42
CA GLU A 94 2.43 0.68 24.87
C GLU A 94 2.90 0.62 23.41
N SER A 95 3.86 -0.26 23.08
CA SER A 95 4.33 -0.46 21.70
C SER A 95 3.21 -0.93 20.76
N LEU A 96 2.41 -1.91 21.19
CA LEU A 96 1.34 -2.47 20.36
C LEU A 96 0.21 -1.45 20.15
N THR A 97 -0.06 -0.62 21.16
CA THR A 97 -1.04 0.46 21.07
C THR A 97 -0.60 1.50 20.04
N GLU A 98 0.68 1.89 20.04
CA GLU A 98 1.20 2.85 19.07
C GLU A 98 1.27 2.25 17.66
N GLU A 99 1.64 0.98 17.52
CA GLU A 99 1.61 0.27 16.24
C GLU A 99 0.20 0.22 15.65
N THR A 100 -0.81 -0.09 16.49
CA THR A 100 -2.22 -0.11 16.07
C THR A 100 -2.65 1.27 15.57
N LYS A 101 -2.33 2.33 16.31
CA LYS A 101 -2.64 3.71 15.91
C LYS A 101 -1.92 4.11 14.62
N SER A 102 -0.68 3.68 14.42
CA SER A 102 0.06 3.92 13.19
C SER A 102 -0.57 3.19 12.00
N LEU A 103 -1.01 1.94 12.18
CA LEU A 103 -1.70 1.16 11.16
C LEU A 103 -3.04 1.80 10.77
N GLU A 104 -3.82 2.27 11.73
CA GLU A 104 -5.06 3.02 11.45
C GLU A 104 -4.80 4.26 10.59
N SER A 105 -3.77 5.04 10.92
CA SER A 105 -3.38 6.20 10.11
C SER A 105 -2.95 5.82 8.69
N MET A 106 -2.25 4.70 8.54
CA MET A 106 -1.80 4.20 7.23
C MET A 106 -2.97 3.72 6.38
N ILE A 107 -3.97 3.07 6.98
CA ILE A 107 -5.20 2.66 6.30
C ILE A 107 -5.93 3.90 5.76
N LEU A 108 -6.10 4.93 6.58
CA LEU A 108 -6.76 6.17 6.16
C LEU A 108 -6.05 6.85 4.98
N SER A 109 -4.72 6.92 4.99
CA SER A 109 -3.97 7.50 3.86
C SER A 109 -4.11 6.67 2.59
N ILE A 110 -4.10 5.34 2.70
CA ILE A 110 -4.26 4.44 1.54
C ILE A 110 -5.68 4.54 0.97
N GLU A 111 -6.71 4.69 1.82
CA GLU A 111 -8.09 4.90 1.38
C GLU A 111 -8.25 6.22 0.61
N GLU A 112 -7.63 7.30 1.09
CA GLU A 112 -7.62 8.59 0.39
C GLU A 112 -6.91 8.49 -0.98
N GLU A 113 -5.74 7.86 -1.04
CA GLU A 113 -5.04 7.62 -2.30
C GLU A 113 -5.85 6.74 -3.26
N ALA A 114 -6.50 5.69 -2.74
CA ALA A 114 -7.33 4.79 -3.54
C ALA A 114 -8.57 5.48 -4.11
N GLN A 115 -9.20 6.39 -3.35
CA GLN A 115 -10.30 7.22 -3.87
C GLN A 115 -9.84 8.09 -5.04
N ASN A 116 -8.65 8.70 -4.92
CA ASN A 116 -8.07 9.56 -5.96
C ASN A 116 -7.50 8.78 -7.17
N PHE A 117 -7.31 7.47 -7.05
CA PHE A 117 -6.79 6.62 -8.13
C PHE A 117 -7.73 6.58 -9.33
N GLY A 118 -9.05 6.54 -9.11
CA GLY A 118 -10.05 6.52 -10.18
C GLY A 118 -9.97 7.74 -11.09
N ASP A 119 -9.90 8.94 -10.49
CA ASP A 119 -9.79 10.20 -11.20
C ASP A 119 -8.45 10.31 -11.97
N THR A 120 -7.36 9.85 -11.34
CA THR A 120 -6.03 9.83 -11.96
C THR A 120 -5.99 8.88 -13.16
N ALA A 121 -6.56 7.68 -13.02
CA ALA A 121 -6.66 6.70 -14.11
C ALA A 121 -7.51 7.25 -15.27
N GLN A 122 -8.62 7.92 -14.94
CA GLN A 122 -9.48 8.56 -15.94
C GLN A 122 -8.74 9.68 -16.69
N LEU A 123 -8.03 10.54 -15.97
CA LEU A 123 -7.22 11.62 -16.56
C LEU A 123 -6.13 11.06 -17.47
N MET A 124 -5.43 10.03 -17.01
CA MET A 124 -4.39 9.34 -17.79
C MET A 124 -4.96 8.77 -19.09
N TYR A 125 -6.11 8.10 -19.02
CA TYR A 125 -6.77 7.55 -20.21
C TYR A 125 -7.19 8.65 -21.21
N ARG A 126 -7.76 9.76 -20.70
CA ARG A 126 -8.12 10.92 -21.53
C ARG A 126 -6.89 11.51 -22.22
N LEU A 127 -5.81 11.75 -21.47
CA LEU A 127 -4.55 12.30 -22.01
C LEU A 127 -3.94 11.40 -23.09
N LYS A 128 -3.91 10.08 -22.85
CA LYS A 128 -3.41 9.11 -23.84
C LYS A 128 -4.24 9.13 -25.12
N ARG A 129 -5.57 9.13 -25.00
CA ARG A 129 -6.48 9.20 -26.15
C ARG A 129 -6.28 10.50 -26.93
N ASP A 130 -6.21 11.63 -26.23
CA ASP A 130 -6.02 12.94 -26.87
C ASP A 130 -4.67 13.03 -27.59
N ALA A 131 -3.60 12.50 -27.01
CA ALA A 131 -2.30 12.42 -27.66
C ALA A 131 -2.35 11.55 -28.93
N GLN A 132 -3.06 10.42 -28.87
CA GLN A 132 -3.24 9.54 -30.03
C GLN A 132 -4.03 10.23 -31.15
N ILE A 133 -5.15 10.89 -30.82
CA ILE A 133 -5.97 11.63 -31.79
C ILE A 133 -5.16 12.76 -32.43
N LYS A 134 -4.42 13.54 -31.63
CA LYS A 134 -3.56 14.62 -32.14
C LYS A 134 -2.51 14.11 -33.10
N ARG A 135 -1.88 12.96 -32.81
CA ARG A 135 -0.91 12.34 -33.72
C ARG A 135 -1.57 11.90 -35.03
N GLN A 136 -2.71 11.24 -34.96
CA GLN A 136 -3.45 10.83 -36.17
C GLN A 136 -3.86 12.05 -37.02
N LEU A 137 -4.34 13.12 -36.39
CA LEU A 137 -4.69 14.35 -37.11
C LEU A 137 -3.47 15.01 -37.74
N TYR A 138 -2.33 15.02 -37.05
CA TYR A 138 -1.08 15.52 -37.59
C TYR A 138 -0.66 14.73 -38.83
N ASP A 139 -0.69 13.40 -38.77
CA ASP A 139 -0.34 12.53 -39.89
C ASP A 139 -1.26 12.76 -41.10
N GLU A 140 -2.58 12.90 -40.86
CA GLU A 140 -3.55 13.20 -41.90
C GLU A 140 -3.32 14.57 -42.54
N LEU A 141 -3.07 15.60 -41.73
CA LEU A 141 -2.78 16.95 -42.21
C LEU A 141 -1.49 17.00 -43.00
N LEU A 142 -0.45 16.28 -42.55
CA LEU A 142 0.82 16.16 -43.26
C LEU A 142 0.61 15.51 -44.63
N GLN A 143 -0.11 14.39 -44.68
CA GLN A 143 -0.44 13.71 -45.94
C GLN A 143 -1.22 14.63 -46.89
N ARG A 144 -2.23 15.35 -46.40
CA ARG A 144 -2.99 16.31 -47.23
C ARG A 144 -2.11 17.44 -47.75
N TYR A 145 -1.18 17.95 -46.92
CA TYR A 145 -0.23 18.97 -47.33
C TYR A 145 0.70 18.47 -48.45
N GLU A 146 1.27 17.27 -48.30
CA GLU A 146 2.12 16.65 -49.31
C GLU A 146 1.38 16.45 -50.64
N MET A 147 0.14 15.92 -50.57
CA MET A 147 -0.69 15.75 -51.77
C MET A 147 -1.07 17.07 -52.42
N ALA A 148 -1.36 18.12 -51.65
CA ALA A 148 -1.64 19.45 -52.18
C ALA A 148 -0.40 20.07 -52.85
N GLN A 149 0.79 19.86 -52.27
CA GLN A 149 2.05 20.32 -52.85
C GLN A 149 2.38 19.57 -54.15
N LEU A 150 2.25 18.24 -54.16
CA LEU A 150 2.45 17.41 -55.34
C LEU A 150 1.45 17.78 -56.45
N THR A 151 0.15 17.87 -56.12
CA THR A 151 -0.90 18.23 -57.09
C THR A 151 -0.76 19.66 -57.59
N GLY A 152 -0.38 20.60 -56.73
CA GLY A 152 -0.10 21.97 -57.11
C GLY A 152 1.08 22.04 -58.09
N SER A 153 2.17 21.34 -57.79
CA SER A 153 3.31 21.25 -58.69
C SER A 153 2.91 20.64 -60.05
N LEU A 154 2.17 19.52 -60.05
CA LEU A 154 1.71 18.86 -61.26
C LEU A 154 0.73 19.72 -62.07
N GLY A 155 -0.16 20.46 -61.40
CA GLY A 155 -1.06 21.42 -62.03
C GLY A 155 -0.32 22.53 -62.76
N VAL A 156 0.73 23.10 -62.16
CA VAL A 156 1.61 24.10 -62.81
C VAL A 156 2.38 23.48 -63.99
N PHE A 157 2.84 22.22 -63.86
CA PHE A 157 3.50 21.51 -64.96
C PHE A 157 2.56 21.19 -66.13
N GLU A 158 1.29 20.91 -65.86
CA GLU A 158 0.28 20.60 -66.87
C GLU A 158 -0.42 21.82 -67.45
N GLU A 159 -0.35 22.99 -66.79
CA GLU A 159 -0.98 24.22 -67.25
C GLU A 159 -0.58 24.59 -68.68
N ASN A 160 0.71 24.41 -69.03
CA ASN A 160 1.23 24.67 -70.38
C ASN A 160 0.76 23.65 -71.45
N LYS A 161 0.09 22.57 -71.05
CA LYS A 161 -0.44 21.53 -71.96
C LYS A 161 -1.97 21.56 -72.09
N ARG A 162 -2.67 22.43 -71.35
CA ARG A 162 -4.13 22.50 -71.37
C ARG A 162 -4.63 23.24 -72.62
N VAL A 163 -5.27 22.51 -73.54
CA VAL A 163 -5.99 23.11 -74.67
C VAL A 163 -7.40 23.46 -74.22
N LYS A 164 -7.74 24.76 -74.22
CA LYS A 164 -9.12 25.22 -73.96
C LYS A 164 -9.90 25.17 -75.26
N ILE A 165 -10.75 24.16 -75.42
CA ILE A 165 -11.72 24.11 -76.53
C ILE A 165 -12.81 25.13 -76.19
N ILE A 166 -12.87 26.21 -76.97
CA ILE A 166 -13.92 27.22 -76.87
C ILE A 166 -14.98 26.85 -77.89
N ASP A 167 -16.11 26.31 -77.42
CA ASP A 167 -17.27 26.12 -78.29
C ASP A 167 -17.91 27.48 -78.61
N LEU A 168 -18.44 27.59 -79.83
CA LEU A 168 -19.15 28.79 -80.25
C LEU A 168 -20.39 28.99 -79.37
N PRO A 169 -20.75 30.24 -79.04
CA PRO A 169 -21.91 30.52 -78.20
C PRO A 169 -23.18 29.93 -78.83
N TYR A 170 -23.94 29.20 -78.01
CA TYR A 170 -25.24 28.66 -78.41
C TYR A 170 -26.20 29.81 -78.72
N THR A 171 -26.54 29.99 -80.00
CA THR A 171 -27.60 30.91 -80.41
C THR A 171 -28.93 30.17 -80.33
N PRO A 172 -29.87 30.59 -79.46
CA PRO A 172 -31.16 29.91 -79.37
C PRO A 172 -31.91 30.07 -80.70
N SER A 173 -32.15 28.95 -81.38
CA SER A 173 -32.83 28.91 -82.69
C SER A 173 -34.34 29.10 -82.61
N SER A 174 -34.90 29.21 -81.40
CA SER A 174 -36.32 29.46 -81.18
C SER A 174 -36.52 30.27 -79.89
N ALA A 175 -37.50 31.17 -79.91
CA ALA A 175 -37.87 31.93 -78.72
C ALA A 175 -38.36 30.98 -77.61
N ALA A 176 -37.98 31.27 -76.36
CA ALA A 176 -38.30 30.44 -75.20
C ALA A 176 -39.75 30.57 -74.71
N ASN A 177 -40.61 31.27 -75.46
CA ASN A 177 -42.02 31.45 -75.13
C ASN A 177 -42.87 30.32 -75.70
N LEU A 178 -43.92 29.95 -74.96
CA LEU A 178 -44.92 29.01 -75.42
C LEU A 178 -45.69 29.60 -76.62
N PRO A 179 -46.14 28.76 -77.58
CA PRO A 179 -46.97 29.21 -78.69
C PRO A 179 -48.18 30.02 -78.22
N THR A 180 -48.49 31.12 -78.92
CA THR A 180 -49.62 32.02 -78.61
C THR A 180 -50.97 31.30 -78.51
N ILE A 181 -51.14 30.19 -79.22
CA ILE A 181 -52.31 29.31 -79.14
C ILE A 181 -52.56 28.76 -77.73
N ILE A 182 -51.51 28.46 -76.96
CA ILE A 182 -51.65 27.96 -75.59
C ILE A 182 -52.27 29.05 -74.70
N TYR A 183 -51.86 30.30 -74.87
CA TYR A 183 -52.44 31.43 -74.14
C TYR A 183 -53.91 31.67 -74.52
N ILE A 184 -54.26 31.49 -75.80
CA ILE A 184 -55.65 31.61 -76.27
C ILE A 184 -56.55 30.54 -75.64
N LEU A 185 -56.10 29.28 -75.59
CA LEU A 185 -56.85 28.19 -74.97
C LEU A 185 -56.98 28.37 -73.46
N ALA A 186 -55.91 28.79 -72.79
CA ALA A 186 -55.93 29.08 -71.36
C ALA A 186 -56.93 30.19 -71.01
N GLY A 187 -57.03 31.24 -71.84
CA GLY A 187 -58.02 32.31 -71.67
C GLY A 187 -59.47 31.92 -71.96
N LEU A 188 -59.71 30.76 -72.58
CA LEU A 188 -61.06 30.25 -72.88
C LEU A 188 -61.62 29.34 -71.77
N ILE A 189 -60.73 28.78 -70.93
CA ILE A 189 -61.07 27.87 -69.84
C ILE A 189 -60.97 28.58 -68.47
N GLY A 190 -60.17 29.65 -68.38
CA GLY A 190 -60.01 30.50 -67.19
C GLY A 190 -61.11 31.54 -67.01
#